data_AF-A0AAP6BKE0-F1
#
_entry.id   AF-A0AAP6BKE0-F1
#
_cell.length_a   1.000
_cell.length_b   1.000
_cell.length_c   1.000
_cell.angle_alpha   90.00
_cell.angle_beta   90.00
_cell.angle_gamma   90.00
#
_symmetry.space_group_name_H-M   'P 1'
#
loop_
_entity.id
_entity.type
_entity.pdbx_description
1 polymer ?
#
loop_
_entity_poly.entity_id
_entity_poly.type
_entity_poly.pdbx_seq_one_letter_code
_entity_poly.pdbx_strand_id
1 'polypeptide(L)'
;MRHSIAHALFSCLRTLLSLVLPGTGQRRRAAVHPAPAPEPVIPESPWSRPWLSPSKEEAAEILRLRADLQEKAKAAYNLRRQRERRRVLEFAAMGIDYPYVYPGSPFGPDEFEVHV
;
A
#
# COMPACT_ATOMS: atom_id res chain seq x y z
N MET A 1 18.70 -46.16 5.93
CA MET A 1 18.09 -44.83 6.13
C MET A 1 17.83 -44.05 4.83
N ARG A 2 18.79 -43.91 3.90
CA ARG A 2 18.55 -43.11 2.67
C ARG A 2 17.44 -43.66 1.77
N HIS A 3 17.25 -44.98 1.74
CA HIS A 3 16.22 -45.63 0.93
C HIS A 3 14.82 -45.48 1.52
N SER A 4 14.67 -45.48 2.86
CA SER A 4 13.37 -45.29 3.49
C SER A 4 12.83 -43.87 3.29
N ILE A 5 13.72 -42.86 3.29
CA ILE A 5 13.36 -41.47 3.00
C ILE A 5 12.92 -41.32 1.53
N ALA A 6 13.64 -41.94 0.60
CA ALA A 6 13.28 -41.89 -0.82
C ALA A 6 11.91 -42.52 -1.10
N HIS A 7 11.60 -43.67 -0.47
CA HIS A 7 10.30 -44.32 -0.59
C HIS A 7 9.17 -43.47 0.01
N ALA A 8 9.39 -42.84 1.17
CA ALA A 8 8.41 -41.98 1.81
C ALA A 8 8.09 -40.73 0.97
N LEU A 9 9.12 -40.13 0.36
CA LEU A 9 8.93 -38.99 -0.54
C LEU A 9 8.15 -39.40 -1.79
N PHE A 10 8.51 -40.52 -2.41
CA PHE A 10 7.85 -41.00 -3.62
C PHE A 10 6.39 -41.38 -3.36
N SER A 11 6.09 -42.01 -2.23
CA SER A 11 4.71 -42.33 -1.85
C SER A 11 3.88 -41.07 -1.62
N CYS A 12 4.44 -40.08 -0.92
CA CYS A 12 3.75 -38.83 -0.63
C CYS A 12 3.48 -38.01 -1.90
N LEU A 13 4.44 -37.98 -2.82
CA LEU A 13 4.31 -37.28 -4.10
C LEU A 13 3.27 -37.96 -5.00
N ARG A 14 3.23 -39.30 -5.01
CA ARG A 14 2.21 -40.07 -5.74
C ARG A 14 0.81 -39.86 -5.19
N THR A 15 0.64 -39.82 -3.86
CA THR A 15 -0.67 -39.55 -3.25
C THR A 15 -1.14 -38.13 -3.54
N LEU A 16 -0.25 -37.14 -3.45
CA LEU A 16 -0.56 -35.75 -3.80
C LEU A 16 -0.96 -35.63 -5.28
N LEU A 17 -0.22 -36.25 -6.20
CA LEU A 17 -0.57 -36.23 -7.62
C LEU A 17 -1.90 -36.93 -7.89
N SER A 18 -2.23 -38.03 -7.22
CA SER A 18 -3.54 -38.70 -7.39
C SER A 18 -4.72 -37.90 -6.83
N LEU A 19 -4.48 -37.04 -5.83
CA LEU A 19 -5.48 -36.13 -5.27
C LEU A 19 -5.67 -34.88 -6.13
N VAL A 20 -4.60 -34.35 -6.69
CA VAL A 20 -4.60 -33.10 -7.46
C VAL A 20 -4.98 -33.33 -8.93
N LEU A 21 -4.54 -34.44 -9.53
CA LEU A 21 -4.96 -34.78 -10.89
C LEU A 21 -6.22 -35.63 -10.84
N PRO A 22 -7.34 -35.20 -11.44
CA PRO A 22 -8.51 -36.06 -11.62
C PRO A 22 -8.10 -37.28 -12.45
N GLY A 23 -7.84 -38.39 -11.76
CA GLY A 23 -7.41 -39.67 -12.31
C GLY A 23 -8.53 -40.42 -13.02
N THR A 24 -9.22 -39.77 -13.95
CA THR A 24 -10.13 -40.43 -14.87
C THR A 24 -9.77 -40.02 -16.28
N GLY A 25 -8.93 -40.82 -16.91
CA GLY A 25 -8.82 -40.89 -18.37
C GLY A 25 -10.12 -41.42 -18.96
N GLN A 26 -11.23 -40.70 -18.79
CA GLN A 26 -12.37 -40.83 -19.68
C GLN A 26 -11.88 -40.31 -21.02
N ARG A 27 -11.63 -41.23 -21.97
CA ARG A 27 -11.50 -40.86 -23.38
C ARG A 27 -12.73 -40.01 -23.71
N ARG A 28 -12.52 -38.70 -23.87
CA ARG A 28 -13.57 -37.79 -24.34
C ARG A 28 -14.06 -38.39 -25.65
N ARG A 29 -15.27 -38.94 -25.68
CA ARG A 29 -15.98 -39.13 -26.95
C ARG A 29 -16.00 -37.76 -27.60
N ALA A 30 -15.65 -37.70 -28.89
CA ALA A 30 -15.69 -36.46 -29.64
C ALA A 30 -17.04 -35.81 -29.40
N ALA A 31 -17.03 -34.68 -28.71
CA ALA A 31 -18.23 -33.89 -28.53
C ALA A 31 -18.66 -33.44 -29.92
N VAL A 32 -19.90 -33.77 -30.29
CA VAL A 32 -20.58 -33.16 -31.43
C VAL A 32 -20.40 -31.65 -31.28
N HIS A 33 -19.79 -31.00 -32.28
CA HIS A 33 -19.58 -29.55 -32.27
C HIS A 33 -20.93 -28.85 -32.01
N PRO A 34 -21.12 -28.16 -30.88
CA PRO A 34 -22.22 -27.22 -30.78
C PRO A 34 -21.92 -26.05 -31.73
N ALA A 35 -22.97 -25.51 -32.35
CA ALA A 35 -22.93 -24.35 -33.23
C ALA A 35 -22.10 -23.20 -32.62
N PRO A 36 -21.42 -22.36 -33.44
CA PRO A 36 -20.57 -21.29 -32.93
C PRO A 36 -21.39 -20.36 -32.04
N ALA A 37 -21.09 -20.39 -30.74
CA ALA A 37 -21.57 -19.41 -29.79
C ALA A 37 -20.99 -18.04 -30.16
N PRO A 38 -21.73 -16.94 -29.98
CA PRO A 38 -21.20 -15.60 -30.24
C PRO A 38 -19.92 -15.39 -29.42
N GLU A 39 -18.90 -14.82 -30.06
CA GLU A 39 -17.60 -14.58 -29.43
C GLU A 39 -17.77 -13.76 -28.14
N PRO A 40 -17.22 -14.21 -27.00
CA PRO A 40 -17.28 -13.44 -25.77
C PRO A 40 -16.45 -12.16 -25.97
N VAL A 41 -17.09 -11.00 -25.79
CA VAL A 41 -16.41 -9.71 -25.74
C VAL A 41 -15.54 -9.71 -24.48
N ILE A 42 -14.24 -10.02 -24.63
CA ILE A 42 -13.28 -9.95 -23.54
C ILE A 42 -13.07 -8.46 -23.25
N PRO A 43 -13.38 -7.96 -22.03
CA PRO A 43 -13.07 -6.59 -21.68
C PRO A 43 -11.55 -6.41 -21.72
N GLU A 44 -11.08 -5.32 -22.35
CA GLU A 44 -9.66 -5.01 -22.43
C GLU A 44 -9.04 -5.04 -21.03
N SER A 45 -8.00 -5.85 -20.88
CA SER A 45 -7.29 -5.99 -19.61
C SER A 45 -6.69 -4.63 -19.23
N PRO A 46 -6.87 -4.15 -17.98
CA PRO A 46 -6.22 -2.91 -17.56
C PRO A 46 -4.69 -3.03 -17.62
N TRP A 47 -4.15 -4.25 -17.68
CA TRP A 47 -2.72 -4.54 -17.85
C TRP A 47 -2.27 -4.68 -19.32
N SER A 48 -3.18 -4.67 -20.30
CA SER A 48 -2.80 -4.66 -21.73
C SER A 48 -2.52 -3.25 -22.26
N ARG A 49 -2.74 -2.21 -21.46
CA ARG A 49 -2.41 -0.84 -21.84
C ARG A 49 -0.89 -0.62 -21.72
N PRO A 50 -0.24 -0.05 -22.75
CA PRO A 50 1.16 0.33 -22.64
C PRO A 50 1.31 1.36 -21.52
N TRP A 51 2.30 1.17 -20.65
CA TRP A 51 2.56 2.10 -19.56
C TRP A 51 2.97 3.46 -20.13
N LEU A 52 2.10 4.46 -19.98
CA LEU A 52 2.43 5.84 -20.30
C LEU A 52 3.35 6.38 -19.21
N SER A 53 4.66 6.27 -19.45
CA SER A 53 5.65 6.97 -18.64
C SER A 53 5.70 8.44 -19.05
N PRO A 54 5.83 9.39 -18.09
CA PRO A 54 6.12 10.78 -18.39
C PRO A 54 7.35 10.90 -19.29
N SER A 55 7.39 11.92 -20.13
CA SER A 55 8.61 12.25 -20.86
C SER A 55 9.72 12.64 -19.87
N LYS A 56 10.99 12.58 -20.30
CA LYS A 56 12.13 12.96 -19.45
C LYS A 56 12.00 14.40 -18.93
N GLU A 57 11.48 15.29 -19.78
CA GLU A 57 11.29 16.70 -19.47
C GLU A 57 10.17 16.89 -18.44
N GLU A 58 9.04 16.22 -18.63
CA GLU A 58 7.93 16.20 -17.68
C GLU A 58 8.35 15.64 -16.31
N ALA A 59 9.08 14.53 -16.30
CA ALA A 59 9.59 13.95 -15.06
C ALA A 59 10.54 14.92 -14.32
N ALA A 60 11.40 15.62 -15.05
CA ALA A 60 12.30 16.61 -14.45
C ALA A 60 11.53 17.80 -13.86
N GLU A 61 10.48 18.27 -14.53
CA GLU A 61 9.62 19.36 -14.04
C GLU A 61 8.85 18.94 -12.78
N ILE A 62 8.27 17.73 -12.78
CA ILE A 62 7.60 17.16 -11.60
C ILE A 62 8.55 17.12 -10.39
N LEU A 63 9.80 16.72 -10.59
CA LEU A 63 10.79 16.67 -9.51
C LEU A 63 11.17 18.06 -9.01
N ARG A 64 11.30 19.05 -9.89
CA ARG A 64 11.55 20.46 -9.49
C ARG A 64 10.39 21.01 -8.67
N LEU A 65 9.16 20.85 -9.14
CA LEU A 65 7.96 21.27 -8.42
C LEU A 65 7.85 20.60 -7.05
N ARG A 66 8.18 19.30 -6.98
CA ARG A 66 8.20 18.54 -5.73
C ARG A 66 9.23 19.11 -4.75
N ALA A 67 10.42 19.46 -5.24
CA ALA A 67 11.48 20.05 -4.41
C ALA A 67 11.03 21.41 -3.86
N ASP A 68 10.49 22.29 -4.70
CA ASP A 68 9.99 23.60 -4.30
C ASP A 68 8.89 23.51 -3.24
N LEU A 69 7.94 22.59 -3.43
CA LEU A 69 6.87 22.34 -2.45
C LEU A 69 7.44 21.84 -1.13
N GLN A 70 8.45 20.96 -1.18
CA GLN A 70 9.10 20.44 0.01
C GLN A 70 9.86 21.53 0.77
N GLU A 71 10.54 22.44 0.08
CA GLU A 71 11.22 23.58 0.70
C GLU A 71 10.22 24.53 1.36
N LYS A 72 9.12 24.85 0.68
CA LYS A 72 8.03 25.67 1.24
C LYS A 72 7.42 25.00 2.49
N ALA A 73 7.18 23.69 2.45
CA ALA A 73 6.67 22.95 3.59
C ALA A 73 7.65 22.96 4.78
N LYS A 74 8.96 22.78 4.53
CA LYS A 74 10.00 22.88 5.56
C LYS A 74 10.05 24.29 6.17
N ALA A 75 10.00 25.33 5.35
CA ALA A 75 9.99 26.72 5.82
C ALA A 75 8.77 27.02 6.69
N ALA A 76 7.58 26.59 6.26
CA ALA A 76 6.34 26.76 7.03
C ALA A 76 6.38 25.99 8.36
N TYR A 77 6.90 24.76 8.36
CA TYR A 77 7.08 23.96 9.57
C TYR A 77 8.03 24.64 10.57
N ASN A 78 9.17 25.15 10.08
CA ASN A 78 10.14 25.85 10.92
C ASN A 78 9.55 27.14 11.52
N LEU A 79 8.80 27.91 10.73
CA LEU A 79 8.11 29.11 11.21
C LEU A 79 7.09 28.77 12.29
N ARG A 80 6.29 27.72 12.09
CA ARG A 80 5.35 27.22 13.11
C ARG A 80 6.10 26.88 14.40
N ARG A 81 7.19 26.12 14.31
CA ARG A 81 8.00 25.72 15.47
C ARG A 81 8.57 26.92 16.23
N GLN A 82 9.00 27.96 15.53
CA GLN A 82 9.48 29.20 16.17
C GLN A 82 8.36 29.93 16.91
N ARG A 83 7.14 29.98 16.34
CA ARG A 83 5.98 30.57 17.01
C ARG A 83 5.59 29.78 18.26
N GLU A 84 5.58 28.45 18.20
CA GLU A 84 5.30 27.62 19.38
C GLU A 84 6.31 27.86 20.50
N ARG A 85 7.61 27.95 20.16
CA ARG A 85 8.65 28.27 21.16
C ARG A 85 8.43 29.62 21.83
N ARG A 86 7.99 30.64 21.08
CA ARG A 86 7.67 31.95 21.65
C ARG A 86 6.48 31.86 22.60
N ARG A 87 5.41 31.15 22.21
CA ARG A 87 4.26 30.91 23.09
C ARG A 87 4.65 30.20 24.38
N VAL A 88 5.47 29.14 24.29
CA VAL A 88 5.98 28.44 25.48
C VAL A 88 6.71 29.40 26.42
N LEU A 89 7.56 30.29 25.88
CA LEU A 89 8.29 31.28 26.68
C LEU A 89 7.36 32.31 27.33
N GLU A 90 6.32 32.77 26.63
CA GLU A 90 5.32 33.70 27.16
C GLU A 90 4.57 33.08 28.35
N PHE A 91 4.15 31.82 28.24
CA PHE A 91 3.48 31.09 29.33
C PHE A 91 4.41 30.84 30.52
N ALA A 92 5.66 30.42 30.24
CA ALA A 92 6.66 30.22 31.29
C ALA A 92 6.97 31.52 32.05
N ALA A 93 6.96 32.67 31.37
CA ALA A 93 7.14 33.98 32.01
C ALA A 93 5.98 34.34 32.95
N MET A 94 4.77 33.83 32.70
CA MET A 94 3.62 33.94 33.59
C MET A 94 3.61 32.87 34.70
N GLY A 95 4.57 31.94 34.69
CA GLY A 95 4.61 30.80 35.61
C GLY A 95 3.56 29.72 35.30
N ILE A 96 3.00 29.71 34.09
CA ILE A 96 1.98 28.76 33.66
C ILE A 96 2.64 27.68 32.81
N ASP A 97 2.33 26.41 33.10
CA ASP A 97 2.76 25.29 32.26
C ASP A 97 2.05 25.35 30.90
N TYR A 98 2.83 25.29 29.82
CA TYR A 98 2.29 25.41 28.47
C TYR A 98 1.59 24.10 28.04
N PRO A 99 0.28 24.12 27.72
CA PRO A 99 -0.47 22.92 27.38
C PRO A 99 -0.23 22.54 25.91
N TYR A 100 0.94 21.98 25.61
CA TYR A 100 1.26 21.53 24.26
C TYR A 100 0.49 20.26 23.90
N VAL A 101 -0.36 20.36 22.88
CA VAL A 101 -1.09 19.24 22.30
C VAL A 101 -0.47 18.89 20.94
N TYR A 102 0.04 17.66 20.80
CA TYR A 102 0.59 17.21 19.52
C TYR A 102 -0.54 16.84 18.54
N PRO A 103 -0.30 16.93 17.21
CA PRO A 103 -1.30 16.55 16.22
C PRO A 103 -1.71 15.08 16.38
N GLY A 104 -2.99 14.82 16.65
CA GLY A 104 -3.52 13.47 16.92
C GLY A 104 -3.51 13.07 18.40
N SER A 105 -3.22 14.00 19.31
CA SER A 105 -3.39 13.79 20.75
C SER A 105 -4.85 13.43 21.07
N PRO A 106 -5.08 12.48 21.99
CA PRO A 106 -6.42 12.16 22.48
C PRO A 106 -7.01 13.28 23.36
N PHE A 107 -6.14 14.17 23.88
CA PHE A 107 -6.51 15.30 24.73
C PHE A 107 -6.70 16.57 23.89
N GLY A 108 -7.81 17.28 24.12
CA GLY A 108 -8.17 18.51 23.43
C GLY A 108 -7.61 19.77 24.12
N PRO A 109 -7.55 20.93 23.41
CA PRO A 109 -7.13 22.19 24.04
C PRO A 109 -8.05 22.61 25.21
N ASP A 110 -9.32 22.25 25.14
CA ASP A 110 -10.36 22.55 26.12
C ASP A 110 -10.11 21.87 27.49
N GLU A 111 -9.37 20.75 27.51
CA GLU A 111 -9.06 20.03 28.76
C GLU A 111 -8.01 20.75 29.62
N PHE A 112 -7.31 21.72 29.04
CA PHE A 112 -6.28 22.51 29.73
C PHE A 112 -6.71 23.96 29.97
N GLU A 113 -7.95 24.34 29.62
CA GLU A 113 -8.49 25.65 30.00
C GLU A 113 -8.74 25.67 31.51
N VAL A 114 -7.89 26.40 32.23
CA VAL A 114 -8.11 26.69 33.65
C VAL A 114 -9.29 27.65 33.74
N HIS A 115 -10.44 27.16 34.20
CA HIS A 115 -11.56 28.02 34.57
C HIS A 115 -11.13 28.92 35.74
N VAL A 116 -10.87 30.19 35.44
CA VAL A 116 -10.63 31.26 36.43
C VAL A 116 -11.96 31.90 36.82
#